data_AF-A0A136MY76-F1
#
_entry.id   AF-A0A136MY76-F1
#
_cell.length_a   1.000
_cell.length_b   1.000
_cell.length_c   1.000
_cell.angle_alpha   90.00
_cell.angle_beta   90.00
_cell.angle_gamma   90.00
#
_symmetry.space_group_name_H-M   'P 1'
#
loop_
_entity.id
_entity.type
_entity.pdbx_description
1 polymer ?
#
loop_
_entity_poly.entity_id
_entity_poly.type
_entity_poly.pdbx_seq_one_letter_code
_entity_poly.pdbx_strand_id
1 'polypeptide(L)'
;MFEVKDITDVNISENPVLAQMSQFDHEQIVFCNDNETGLKAIIGIHNTVLGPALGGSRIWKYNNEMEALTDVLRLSRGMTYKNSLAGLNLGGGKSVIIGDSKTMKNEAYMRRFGKFVNSLGGKYVTAEDVGTSPQDMIWINMETNHVVGLPGKSGDPSPVTAYGVYVGMKAAAKEQFGTDSLSGKKNFCSRCRPCR
;
A
#
# COMPACT_ATOMS: atom_id res chain seq x y z
N MET A 1 -1.60 22.65 27.91
CA MET A 1 -2.84 22.01 27.45
C MET A 1 -2.94 22.34 25.97
N PHE A 2 -2.77 21.36 25.08
CA PHE A 2 -2.89 21.61 23.64
C PHE A 2 -4.37 21.70 23.31
N GLU A 3 -4.81 22.79 22.68
CA GLU A 3 -6.17 22.88 22.13
C GLU A 3 -6.30 21.87 21.00
N VAL A 4 -7.14 20.85 21.21
CA VAL A 4 -7.58 19.94 20.15
C VAL A 4 -8.77 20.62 19.49
N LYS A 5 -8.62 21.02 18.23
CA LYS A 5 -9.72 21.58 17.45
C LYS A 5 -10.53 20.44 16.86
N ASP A 6 -11.83 20.40 17.14
CA ASP A 6 -12.76 19.54 16.43
C ASP A 6 -12.92 20.04 15.01
N ILE A 7 -12.49 19.24 14.03
CA ILE A 7 -12.63 19.55 12.60
C ILE A 7 -14.04 19.16 12.17
N THR A 8 -15.02 19.98 12.54
CA THR A 8 -16.41 19.84 12.08
C THR A 8 -16.70 20.92 11.04
N ASP A 9 -16.37 20.64 9.79
CA ASP A 9 -16.89 21.24 8.55
C ASP A 9 -15.78 21.29 7.50
N VAL A 10 -15.65 20.21 6.73
CA VAL A 10 -14.69 20.14 5.64
C VAL A 10 -15.44 20.01 4.33
N ASN A 11 -15.55 21.14 3.62
CA ASN A 11 -16.19 21.18 2.31
C ASN A 11 -15.27 20.54 1.26
N ILE A 12 -15.56 19.29 0.90
CA ILE A 12 -14.76 18.47 -0.02
C ILE A 12 -14.82 19.01 -1.46
N SER A 13 -15.88 19.74 -1.84
CA SER A 13 -15.97 20.31 -3.18
C SER A 13 -15.01 21.48 -3.39
N GLU A 14 -14.76 22.25 -2.34
CA GLU A 14 -13.84 23.41 -2.37
C GLU A 14 -12.40 23.02 -2.01
N ASN A 15 -12.21 22.04 -1.12
CA ASN A 15 -10.89 21.64 -0.62
C ASN A 15 -10.62 20.13 -0.79
N PRO A 16 -10.54 19.62 -2.03
CA PRO A 16 -10.58 18.19 -2.31
C PRO A 16 -9.43 17.37 -1.71
N VAL A 17 -8.31 17.99 -1.34
CA VAL A 17 -7.12 17.31 -0.79
C VAL A 17 -7.11 17.37 0.74
N LEU A 18 -6.98 18.57 1.33
CA LEU A 18 -6.83 18.73 2.77
C LEU A 18 -8.10 18.35 3.55
N ALA A 19 -9.28 18.51 2.93
CA ALA A 19 -10.53 18.08 3.54
C ALA A 19 -10.57 16.56 3.72
N GLN A 20 -10.20 15.82 2.66
CA GLN A 20 -10.14 14.37 2.70
C GLN A 20 -9.05 13.87 3.64
N MET A 21 -7.87 14.52 3.67
CA MET A 21 -6.83 14.20 4.64
C MET A 21 -7.33 14.32 6.07
N SER A 22 -8.04 15.41 6.39
CA SER A 22 -8.59 15.63 7.72
C SER A 22 -9.69 14.63 8.06
N GLN A 23 -10.57 14.31 7.10
CA GLN A 23 -11.64 13.34 7.28
C GLN A 23 -11.12 11.92 7.58
N PHE A 24 -9.95 11.56 7.02
CA PHE A 24 -9.37 10.23 7.17
C PHE A 24 -8.13 10.22 8.09
N ASP A 25 -7.86 11.31 8.81
CA ASP A 25 -6.73 11.45 9.74
C ASP A 25 -5.36 11.12 9.12
N HIS A 26 -5.14 11.52 7.87
CA HIS A 26 -3.86 11.30 7.18
C HIS A 26 -2.79 12.29 7.65
N GLU A 27 -1.64 11.76 8.04
CA GLU A 27 -0.47 12.56 8.41
C GLU A 27 0.12 13.35 7.22
N GLN A 28 0.26 12.71 6.04
CA GLN A 28 0.97 13.33 4.92
C GLN A 28 0.54 12.76 3.56
N ILE A 29 0.47 13.65 2.56
CA ILE A 29 0.40 13.28 1.15
C ILE A 29 1.55 13.97 0.42
N VAL A 30 2.23 13.23 -0.45
CA VAL A 30 3.34 13.72 -1.27
C VAL A 30 3.05 13.48 -2.74
N PHE A 31 2.90 14.56 -3.49
CA PHE A 31 2.80 14.55 -4.94
C PHE A 31 4.21 14.59 -5.54
N CYS A 32 4.52 13.60 -6.35
CA CYS A 32 5.81 13.45 -7.02
C CYS A 32 5.59 13.63 -8.52
N ASN A 33 6.29 14.60 -9.11
CA ASN A 33 6.24 14.85 -10.55
C ASN A 33 7.66 14.94 -11.10
N ASP A 34 7.88 14.31 -12.26
CA ASP A 34 9.12 14.41 -13.00
C ASP A 34 8.83 14.50 -14.50
N ASN A 35 9.16 15.63 -15.11
CA ASN A 35 8.82 15.90 -16.51
C ASN A 35 9.70 15.11 -17.49
N GLU A 36 10.94 14.79 -17.13
CA GLU A 36 11.88 14.07 -18.00
C GLU A 36 11.48 12.60 -18.16
N THR A 37 11.15 11.93 -17.06
CA THR A 37 10.66 10.55 -17.08
C THR A 37 9.16 10.44 -17.31
N GLY A 38 8.41 11.54 -17.15
CA GLY A 38 6.95 11.56 -17.17
C GLY A 38 6.32 10.92 -15.93
N LEU A 39 7.08 10.76 -14.84
CA LEU A 39 6.60 10.16 -13.60
C LEU A 39 5.60 11.08 -12.91
N LYS A 40 4.41 10.54 -12.61
CA LYS A 40 3.41 11.14 -11.75
C LYS A 40 3.02 10.15 -10.68
N ALA A 41 3.28 10.47 -9.42
CA ALA A 41 2.98 9.59 -8.30
C ALA A 41 2.41 10.37 -7.11
N ILE A 42 1.61 9.67 -6.30
CA ILE A 42 1.09 10.17 -5.04
C ILE A 42 1.46 9.16 -3.97
N ILE A 43 2.13 9.62 -2.92
CA ILE A 43 2.46 8.81 -1.74
C ILE A 43 1.59 9.31 -0.59
N GLY A 44 0.75 8.44 -0.04
CA GLY A 44 -0.07 8.70 1.13
C GLY A 44 0.50 7.98 2.35
N ILE A 45 0.74 8.74 3.41
CA ILE A 45 1.12 8.26 4.74
C ILE A 45 -0.08 8.54 5.63
N HIS A 46 -0.75 7.49 6.10
CA HIS A 46 -1.91 7.63 6.96
C HIS A 46 -1.47 7.82 8.41
N ASN A 47 -0.69 6.88 8.95
CA ASN A 47 -0.28 6.91 10.35
C ASN A 47 1.08 6.24 10.54
N THR A 48 1.97 6.85 11.33
CA THR A 48 3.33 6.37 11.65
C THR A 48 3.56 6.14 13.15
N VAL A 49 2.52 6.13 13.99
CA VAL A 49 2.62 5.98 15.45
C VAL A 49 3.35 4.71 15.86
N LEU A 50 3.09 3.57 15.19
CA LEU A 50 3.73 2.29 15.49
C LEU A 50 5.13 2.13 14.86
N GLY A 51 5.50 3.01 13.94
CA GLY A 51 6.74 2.92 13.17
C GLY A 51 6.58 3.43 11.73
N PRO A 52 7.59 3.22 10.87
CA PRO A 52 7.56 3.64 9.47
C PRO A 52 6.32 3.14 8.74
N ALA A 53 5.77 3.98 7.85
CA ALA A 53 4.64 3.61 7.02
C ALA A 53 5.07 2.62 5.94
N LEU A 54 4.56 1.39 6.02
CA LEU A 54 4.83 0.37 5.01
C LEU A 54 3.65 0.26 4.04
N GLY A 55 3.95 0.26 2.74
CA GLY A 55 2.94 0.15 1.68
C GLY A 55 3.51 -0.29 0.35
N GLY A 56 2.73 -1.04 -0.44
CA GLY A 56 3.13 -1.38 -1.81
C GLY A 56 2.96 -0.22 -2.79
N SER A 57 3.80 -0.14 -3.81
CA SER A 57 3.68 0.78 -4.94
C SER A 57 2.81 0.20 -6.04
N ARG A 58 1.71 0.90 -6.37
CA ARG A 58 0.80 0.51 -7.45
C ARG A 58 1.03 1.36 -8.69
N ILE A 59 1.08 0.75 -9.87
CA ILE A 59 1.01 1.48 -11.14
C ILE A 59 -0.34 1.18 -11.78
N TRP A 60 -1.15 2.22 -12.02
CA TRP A 60 -2.48 2.06 -12.58
C TRP A 60 -2.90 3.24 -13.46
N LYS A 61 -3.73 2.94 -14.47
CA LYS A 61 -4.37 3.95 -15.31
C LYS A 61 -5.62 4.47 -14.60
N TYR A 62 -5.51 5.65 -13.99
CA TYR A 62 -6.65 6.39 -13.45
C TYR A 62 -7.25 7.29 -14.52
N ASN A 63 -8.55 7.54 -14.47
CA ASN A 63 -9.20 8.44 -15.41
C ASN A 63 -8.87 9.91 -15.11
N ASN A 64 -8.64 10.21 -13.82
CA ASN A 64 -8.30 11.55 -13.34
C ASN A 64 -7.48 11.46 -12.03
N GLU A 65 -6.91 12.59 -11.62
CA GLU A 65 -6.05 12.68 -10.42
C GLU A 65 -6.84 12.47 -9.11
N MET A 66 -8.13 12.80 -9.09
CA MET A 66 -8.99 12.59 -7.91
C MET A 66 -9.26 11.12 -7.62
N GLU A 67 -9.39 10.28 -8.65
CA GLU A 67 -9.46 8.82 -8.48
C GLU A 67 -8.17 8.27 -7.86
N ALA A 68 -7.00 8.74 -8.34
CA ALA A 68 -5.71 8.34 -7.80
C ALA A 68 -5.54 8.77 -6.32
N LEU A 69 -5.95 10.00 -6.01
CA LEU A 69 -5.93 10.54 -4.64
C LEU A 69 -6.84 9.72 -3.71
N THR A 70 -8.07 9.44 -4.16
CA THR A 70 -9.02 8.63 -3.37
C THR A 70 -8.47 7.22 -3.12
N ASP A 71 -7.85 6.60 -4.14
CA ASP A 71 -7.30 5.25 -3.97
C ASP A 71 -6.10 5.23 -3.01
N VAL A 72 -5.19 6.21 -3.10
CA VAL A 72 -4.03 6.27 -2.20
C VAL A 72 -4.44 6.51 -0.74
N LEU A 73 -5.42 7.40 -0.51
CA LEU A 73 -5.98 7.67 0.82
C LEU A 73 -6.60 6.43 1.44
N ARG A 74 -7.49 5.76 0.68
CA ARG A 74 -8.20 4.56 1.13
C ARG A 74 -7.23 3.41 1.43
N LEU A 75 -6.24 3.19 0.56
CA LEU A 75 -5.32 2.07 0.68
C LEU A 75 -4.28 2.28 1.79
N SER A 76 -3.74 3.49 1.97
CA SER A 76 -2.80 3.80 3.05
C SER A 76 -3.45 3.66 4.44
N ARG A 77 -4.72 4.09 4.56
CA ARG A 77 -5.54 3.84 5.76
C ARG A 77 -5.72 2.34 6.00
N GLY A 78 -6.08 1.58 4.95
CA GLY A 78 -6.17 0.12 5.02
C GLY A 78 -4.87 -0.55 5.49
N MET A 79 -3.71 -0.06 5.06
CA MET A 79 -2.41 -0.57 5.51
C MET A 79 -2.14 -0.31 6.99
N THR A 80 -2.63 0.80 7.55
CA THR A 80 -2.50 1.09 8.99
C THR A 80 -3.22 0.04 9.81
N TYR A 81 -4.49 -0.24 9.46
CA TYR A 81 -5.27 -1.28 10.13
C TYR A 81 -4.67 -2.66 9.92
N LYS A 82 -4.22 -2.97 8.71
CA LYS A 82 -3.61 -4.26 8.41
C LYS A 82 -2.36 -4.50 9.26
N ASN A 83 -1.46 -3.53 9.34
CA ASN A 83 -0.20 -3.67 10.05
C ASN A 83 -0.41 -3.71 11.58
N SER A 84 -1.29 -2.86 12.11
CA SER A 84 -1.64 -2.87 13.54
C SER A 84 -2.33 -4.16 13.98
N LEU A 85 -3.32 -4.65 13.22
CA LEU A 85 -3.99 -5.93 13.52
C LEU A 85 -3.07 -7.14 13.39
N ALA A 86 -2.05 -7.05 12.52
CA ALA A 86 -1.00 -8.07 12.40
C ALA A 86 0.05 -8.00 13.53
N GLY A 87 -0.05 -7.03 14.45
CA GLY A 87 0.91 -6.85 15.55
C GLY A 87 2.28 -6.38 15.07
N LEU A 88 2.36 -5.73 13.92
CA LEU A 88 3.61 -5.22 13.36
C LEU A 88 3.89 -3.80 13.88
N ASN A 89 5.15 -3.51 14.20
CA ASN A 89 5.62 -2.15 14.53
C ASN A 89 5.80 -1.30 13.27
N LEU A 90 4.73 -1.20 12.48
CA LEU A 90 4.70 -0.51 11.20
C LEU A 90 3.41 0.31 11.09
N GLY A 91 3.57 1.53 10.59
CA GLY A 91 2.47 2.40 10.19
C GLY A 91 1.85 1.97 8.86
N GLY A 92 0.90 2.75 8.35
CA GLY A 92 0.27 2.50 7.04
C GLY A 92 0.61 3.54 6.01
N GLY A 93 1.20 3.09 4.91
CA GLY A 93 1.51 3.91 3.75
C GLY A 93 0.96 3.29 2.47
N LYS A 94 0.94 4.09 1.40
CA LYS A 94 0.69 3.62 0.05
C LYS A 94 1.26 4.58 -0.97
N SER A 95 1.72 4.07 -2.11
CA SER A 95 2.01 4.86 -3.29
C SER A 95 1.18 4.39 -4.48
N VAL A 96 0.67 5.36 -5.23
CA VAL A 96 0.05 5.16 -6.54
C VAL A 96 0.85 5.94 -7.57
N ILE A 97 1.19 5.30 -8.67
CA ILE A 97 1.87 5.89 -9.81
C ILE A 97 0.86 5.87 -10.95
N ILE A 98 0.58 7.04 -11.51
CA ILE A 98 -0.45 7.24 -12.53
C ILE A 98 0.19 6.92 -13.88
N GLY A 99 -0.19 5.79 -14.48
CA GLY A 99 0.39 5.37 -15.75
C GLY A 99 0.05 3.93 -16.17
N ASP A 100 0.44 3.57 -17.39
CA ASP A 100 0.34 2.19 -17.87
C ASP A 100 1.53 1.36 -17.40
N SER A 101 1.29 0.38 -16.53
CA SER A 101 2.33 -0.54 -16.07
C SER A 101 2.96 -1.38 -17.18
N LYS A 102 2.31 -1.52 -18.35
CA LYS A 102 2.82 -2.33 -19.46
C LYS A 102 3.76 -1.57 -20.39
N THR A 103 3.63 -0.25 -20.48
CA THR A 103 4.34 0.56 -21.49
C THR A 103 5.27 1.61 -20.90
N MET A 104 4.99 2.11 -19.69
CA MET A 104 5.74 3.24 -19.12
C MET A 104 6.93 2.80 -18.25
N LYS A 105 7.00 1.52 -17.85
CA LYS A 105 8.04 1.05 -16.94
C LYS A 105 9.38 0.92 -17.64
N ASN A 106 10.37 1.62 -17.10
CA ASN A 106 11.78 1.46 -17.41
C ASN A 106 12.62 1.79 -16.16
N GLU A 107 13.93 1.51 -16.22
CA GLU A 107 14.82 1.72 -15.09
C GLU A 107 14.83 3.17 -14.62
N ALA A 108 14.97 4.14 -15.53
CA ALA A 108 15.04 5.56 -15.17
C ALA A 108 13.75 6.02 -14.44
N TYR A 109 12.59 5.57 -14.92
CA TYR A 109 11.29 5.83 -14.32
C TYR A 109 11.20 5.32 -12.88
N MET A 110 11.59 4.06 -12.65
CA MET A 110 11.51 3.45 -11.32
C MET A 110 12.60 3.97 -10.37
N ARG A 111 13.80 4.27 -10.86
CA ARG A 111 14.85 4.94 -10.07
C ARG A 111 14.42 6.34 -9.67
N ARG A 112 13.76 7.08 -10.56
CA ARG A 112 13.23 8.40 -10.23
C ARG A 112 12.21 8.33 -9.10
N PHE A 113 11.32 7.34 -9.12
CA PHE A 113 10.42 7.07 -8.00
C PHE A 113 11.19 6.70 -6.72
N GLY A 114 12.24 5.88 -6.80
CA GLY A 114 13.09 5.54 -5.66
C GLY A 114 13.73 6.76 -4.99
N LYS A 115 14.14 7.77 -5.76
CA LYS A 115 14.64 9.06 -5.21
C LYS A 115 13.58 9.81 -4.39
N PHE A 116 12.32 9.79 -4.83
CA PHE A 116 11.20 10.37 -4.07
C PHE A 116 10.89 9.59 -2.80
N VAL A 117 11.02 8.26 -2.82
CA VAL A 117 10.92 7.46 -1.59
C VAL A 117 12.07 7.79 -0.65
N ASN A 118 13.29 7.95 -1.18
CA ASN A 118 14.46 8.29 -0.38
C ASN A 118 14.33 9.65 0.33
N SER A 119 13.73 10.65 -0.33
CA SER A 119 13.55 11.99 0.24
C SER A 119 12.60 12.02 1.45
N LEU A 120 11.81 10.96 1.67
CA LEU A 120 10.98 10.79 2.86
C LEU A 120 11.78 10.36 4.11
N GLY A 121 13.08 10.12 3.98
CA GLY A 121 13.97 9.86 5.12
C GLY A 121 13.57 8.64 5.94
N GLY A 122 12.99 7.62 5.30
CA GLY A 122 12.56 6.39 5.95
C GLY A 122 11.20 6.43 6.61
N LYS A 123 10.45 7.54 6.52
CA LYS A 123 9.05 7.59 6.95
C LYS A 123 8.15 6.64 6.15
N TYR A 124 8.48 6.41 4.89
CA TYR A 124 7.78 5.49 4.01
C TYR A 124 8.72 4.41 3.50
N VAL A 125 8.25 3.16 3.57
CA VAL A 125 8.94 1.98 3.05
C VAL A 125 8.03 1.33 1.99
N THR A 126 8.52 1.26 0.76
CA THR A 126 7.74 0.71 -0.36
C THR A 126 7.90 -0.80 -0.51
N ALA A 127 6.90 -1.45 -1.11
CA ALA A 127 6.95 -2.83 -1.57
C ALA A 127 6.35 -2.95 -2.99
N GLU A 128 6.27 -4.17 -3.52
CA GLU A 128 5.48 -4.45 -4.72
C GLU A 128 3.95 -4.39 -4.44
N ASP A 129 3.21 -4.02 -5.48
CA ASP A 129 1.75 -4.15 -5.61
C ASP A 129 1.37 -4.23 -7.10
N VAL A 130 0.08 -4.32 -7.40
CA VAL A 130 -0.50 -4.32 -8.74
C VAL A 130 0.21 -3.31 -9.67
N GLY A 131 0.74 -3.83 -10.79
CA GLY A 131 1.44 -3.05 -11.81
C GLY A 131 2.96 -2.96 -11.61
N THR A 132 3.45 -3.26 -10.42
CA THR A 132 4.89 -3.40 -10.14
C THR A 132 5.29 -4.86 -10.00
N SER A 133 6.60 -5.11 -10.02
CA SER A 133 7.21 -6.43 -9.98
C SER A 133 8.48 -6.40 -9.13
N PRO A 134 9.05 -7.55 -8.76
CA PRO A 134 10.30 -7.60 -8.01
C PRO A 134 11.46 -6.88 -8.72
N GLN A 135 11.49 -6.91 -10.06
CA GLN A 135 12.50 -6.18 -10.84
C GLN A 135 12.40 -4.67 -10.66
N ASP A 136 11.18 -4.13 -10.56
CA ASP A 136 10.96 -2.70 -10.33
C ASP A 136 11.47 -2.30 -8.93
N MET A 137 11.32 -3.19 -7.93
CA MET A 137 11.86 -2.98 -6.58
C MET A 137 13.39 -2.98 -6.55
N ILE A 138 14.06 -3.76 -7.41
CA ILE A 138 15.53 -3.71 -7.56
C ILE A 138 15.94 -2.31 -8.05
N TRP A 139 15.28 -1.76 -9.07
CA TRP A 139 15.60 -0.43 -9.58
C TRP A 139 15.36 0.66 -8.53
N ILE A 140 14.25 0.58 -7.78
CA ILE A 140 14.01 1.48 -6.64
C ILE A 140 15.13 1.35 -5.60
N ASN A 141 15.57 0.14 -5.30
CA ASN A 141 16.59 -0.12 -4.28
C ASN A 141 17.96 0.47 -4.63
N MET A 142 18.24 0.73 -5.90
CA MET A 142 19.46 1.43 -6.31
C MET A 142 19.53 2.87 -5.77
N GLU A 143 18.39 3.48 -5.42
CA GLU A 143 18.29 4.87 -4.97
C GLU A 143 17.88 5.00 -3.50
N THR A 144 17.39 3.93 -2.87
CA THR A 144 16.97 3.94 -1.46
C THR A 144 17.03 2.57 -0.78
N ASN A 145 17.30 2.59 0.52
CA ASN A 145 17.19 1.40 1.38
C ASN A 145 15.76 1.16 1.88
N HIS A 146 14.83 2.07 1.63
CA HIS A 146 13.46 2.01 2.13
C HIS A 146 12.53 1.24 1.19
N VAL A 147 12.91 0.00 0.86
CA VAL A 147 12.17 -0.90 -0.01
C VAL A 147 12.26 -2.35 0.48
N VAL A 148 11.14 -3.06 0.41
CA VAL A 148 11.02 -4.49 0.75
C VAL A 148 10.45 -5.28 -0.44
N GLY A 149 10.44 -6.61 -0.34
CA GLY A 149 10.00 -7.48 -1.44
C GLY A 149 11.07 -7.71 -2.52
N LEU A 150 12.35 -7.52 -2.18
CA LEU A 150 13.46 -7.81 -3.10
C LEU A 150 13.59 -9.33 -3.35
N PRO A 151 13.98 -9.73 -4.58
CA PRO A 151 14.26 -11.14 -4.89
C PRO A 151 15.26 -11.76 -3.92
N GLY A 152 15.01 -13.00 -3.50
CA GLY A 152 15.86 -13.72 -2.56
C GLY A 152 15.74 -13.29 -1.09
N LYS A 153 14.95 -12.25 -0.78
CA LYS A 153 14.58 -11.90 0.61
C LYS A 153 13.17 -12.39 0.95
N SER A 154 12.17 -11.55 0.70
CA SER A 154 10.78 -11.82 1.11
C SER A 154 10.03 -12.77 0.18
N GLY A 155 10.61 -13.14 -0.97
CA GLY A 155 10.04 -14.09 -1.93
C GLY A 155 8.68 -13.66 -2.50
N ASP A 156 8.02 -14.57 -3.22
CA ASP A 156 6.62 -14.41 -3.61
C ASP A 156 5.74 -14.43 -2.33
N PRO A 157 4.94 -13.38 -2.06
CA PRO A 157 4.08 -13.34 -0.88
C PRO A 157 2.87 -14.28 -0.98
N SER A 158 2.61 -14.90 -2.13
CA SER A 158 1.41 -15.71 -2.37
C SER A 158 1.28 -16.93 -1.44
N PRO A 159 2.32 -17.76 -1.21
CA PRO A 159 2.20 -18.93 -0.34
C PRO A 159 1.96 -18.56 1.13
N VAL A 160 2.66 -17.55 1.65
CA VAL A 160 2.47 -17.07 3.03
C VAL A 160 1.11 -16.40 3.22
N THR A 161 0.62 -15.70 2.20
CA THR A 161 -0.73 -15.12 2.21
C THR A 161 -1.81 -16.22 2.21
N ALA A 162 -1.65 -17.26 1.38
CA ALA A 162 -2.55 -18.40 1.36
C ALA A 162 -2.58 -19.15 2.70
N TYR A 163 -1.41 -19.30 3.34
CA TYR A 163 -1.32 -19.88 4.68
C TYR A 163 -2.06 -19.03 5.73
N GLY A 164 -1.95 -17.70 5.67
CA GLY A 164 -2.71 -16.80 6.53
C GLY A 164 -4.24 -16.99 6.39
N VAL A 165 -4.73 -17.10 5.15
CA VAL A 165 -6.15 -17.40 4.89
C VAL A 165 -6.54 -18.76 5.47
N TYR A 166 -5.71 -19.77 5.28
CA TYR A 166 -5.94 -21.12 5.83
C TYR A 166 -6.08 -21.10 7.36
N VAL A 167 -5.18 -20.41 8.07
CA VAL A 167 -5.26 -20.28 9.53
C VAL A 167 -6.49 -19.48 9.95
N GLY A 168 -6.85 -18.42 9.22
CA GLY A 168 -8.09 -17.67 9.46
C GLY A 168 -9.35 -18.52 9.30
N MET A 169 -9.39 -19.40 8.28
CA MET A 169 -10.48 -20.35 8.10
C MET A 169 -10.57 -21.35 9.27
N LYS A 170 -9.43 -21.86 9.76
CA LYS A 170 -9.39 -22.74 10.93
C LYS A 170 -9.93 -22.04 12.18
N ALA A 171 -9.58 -20.78 12.41
CA ALA A 171 -10.09 -19.99 13.53
C ALA A 171 -11.61 -19.78 13.43
N ALA A 172 -12.12 -19.43 12.24
CA ALA A 172 -13.56 -19.29 12.01
C ALA A 172 -14.31 -20.62 12.20
N ALA A 173 -13.73 -21.74 11.74
CA ALA A 173 -14.30 -23.06 11.97
C ALA A 173 -14.36 -23.42 13.46
N LYS A 174 -13.33 -23.06 14.23
CA LYS A 174 -13.31 -23.28 15.68
C LYS A 174 -14.42 -22.52 16.40
N GLU A 175 -14.64 -21.26 16.02
CA GLU A 175 -15.71 -20.44 16.61
C GLU A 175 -17.10 -21.00 16.25
N GLN A 176 -17.32 -21.33 14.98
CA GLN A 176 -18.65 -21.74 14.50
C GLN A 176 -18.99 -23.21 14.82
N PHE A 177 -18.01 -24.11 14.78
CA PHE A 177 -18.21 -25.57 14.87
C PHE A 177 -17.56 -26.20 16.09
N GLY A 178 -16.91 -25.42 16.97
CA GLY A 178 -16.19 -25.90 18.14
C GLY A 178 -14.87 -26.63 17.84
N THR A 179 -14.48 -26.76 16.57
CA THR A 179 -13.26 -27.44 16.13
C THR A 179 -12.57 -26.67 15.00
N ASP A 180 -11.24 -26.65 15.00
CA ASP A 180 -10.43 -26.01 13.96
C ASP A 180 -10.18 -26.92 12.74
N SER A 181 -10.74 -28.14 12.76
CA SER A 181 -10.61 -29.10 11.66
C SER A 181 -11.49 -28.73 10.47
N LEU A 182 -10.85 -28.55 9.32
CA LEU A 182 -11.51 -28.31 8.04
C LEU A 182 -11.79 -29.61 7.27
N SER A 183 -11.35 -30.76 7.78
CA SER A 183 -11.56 -32.07 7.15
C SER A 183 -13.06 -32.40 7.08
N GLY A 184 -13.53 -32.80 5.90
CA GLY A 184 -14.94 -33.11 5.66
C GLY A 184 -15.86 -31.89 5.51
N LYS A 185 -15.32 -30.66 5.53
CA LYS A 185 -16.08 -29.42 5.26
C LYS A 185 -16.04 -29.07 3.78
N LYS A 186 -17.13 -28.48 3.26
CA LYS A 186 -17.20 -27.95 1.89
C LYS A 186 -16.72 -26.50 1.88
N ASN A 187 -15.69 -26.20 1.10
CA ASN A 187 -15.15 -24.85 0.92
C ASN A 187 -15.41 -24.39 -0.52
N PHE A 188 -15.93 -23.18 -0.70
CA PHE A 188 -16.14 -22.58 -2.01
C PHE A 188 -15.06 -21.53 -2.28
N CYS A 189 -14.28 -21.72 -3.35
CA CYS A 189 -13.32 -20.74 -3.85
C CYS A 189 -13.88 -20.11 -5.13
N SER A 190 -14.21 -18.81 -5.08
CA SER A 190 -14.86 -18.11 -6.19
C SER A 190 -13.95 -17.91 -7.40
N ARG A 191 -12.62 -17.87 -7.22
CA ARG A 191 -11.62 -17.75 -8.28
C ARG A 191 -10.31 -18.45 -7.90
N CYS A 192 -9.98 -19.51 -8.62
CA CYS A 192 -8.65 -20.14 -8.52
C CYS A 192 -7.78 -19.63 -9.67
N ARG A 193 -6.63 -19.00 -9.36
CA ARG A 193 -5.55 -18.91 -10.35
C ARG A 193 -4.99 -20.32 -10.53
N PRO A 194 -4.71 -20.77 -11.77
CA PRO A 194 -3.97 -22.00 -11.96
C PRO A 194 -2.61 -21.87 -11.29
N CYS A 195 -2.23 -22.85 -10.46
CA CYS A 195 -0.86 -22.98 -10.00
C CYS A 195 0.02 -23.11 -11.24
N ARG A 196 0.96 -22.17 -11.43
CA ARG A 196 2.01 -22.28 -12.44
C ARG A 196 3.19 -23.03 -11.87
#